data_AF-A0A067MLU0-F1
#
_entry.id   AF-A0A067MLU0-F1
#
_cell.length_a   1.000
_cell.length_b   1.000
_cell.length_c   1.000
_cell.angle_alpha   90.00
_cell.angle_beta   90.00
_cell.angle_gamma   90.00
#
_symmetry.space_group_name_H-M   'P 1'
#
loop_
_entity.id
_entity.type
_entity.pdbx_description
1 polymer ?
#
loop_
_entity_poly.entity_id
_entity_poly.type
_entity_poly.pdbx_seq_one_letter_code
_entity_poly.pdbx_strand_id
1 'polypeptide(L)'
;MSSPSESAYFDFAAHLEKVVPDAKYSTTKLSGDLVNLVVRAIPHNFSDPSLLNEIGPFGVPKSSNLILKYAPPYVASIGPNAPFSQHRQTVEAASLIFLRDAWEHLEVSTTDRTHLCAAVVTPQLLHHDPENHVLILEDLGADLSSLDEWLAKVPRIETVRSAGMRLGVFLAEVHSLPMDTAASRAAVRLIQSVDSGMNELVAETAVNQISAHVKRANIRSISDSEADVLQSQVNESFLDLTLSESEKVFCIGDLWTGSVMMGTGVGEDADSVALGVIDWEFAGLGRPLQDIAQLLAHLHLQQIGSKEIPEVSNTVQAFITSLTTAYRATSIARCARWTQDAKVRTAARRVAYILHGRELINNAFERDFHFVYGDRGDGATSAERQREMVMLGARYIRGGTHLGLTVGKDDKKDDTDCGGLAIEDDILEWTMIDDE
;
A
#
# COMPACT_ATOMS: atom_id res chain seq x y z
N MET A 1 -17.93 8.76 30.11
CA MET A 1 -17.90 8.52 28.66
C MET A 1 -19.16 7.77 28.32
N SER A 2 -20.16 8.46 27.78
CA SER A 2 -21.39 7.85 27.27
C SER A 2 -21.00 6.88 26.17
N SER A 3 -21.55 5.65 26.19
CA SER A 3 -21.47 4.74 25.05
C SER A 3 -21.83 5.50 23.77
N PRO A 4 -21.11 5.32 22.65
CA PRO A 4 -21.54 5.91 21.38
C PRO A 4 -22.99 5.49 21.16
N SER A 5 -23.89 6.46 20.94
CA SER A 5 -25.24 6.15 20.48
C SER A 5 -25.11 5.25 19.25
N GLU A 6 -25.88 4.16 19.19
CA GLU A 6 -26.01 3.26 18.03
C GLU A 6 -26.42 4.05 16.77
N SER A 7 -25.49 4.82 16.19
CA SER A 7 -25.67 5.41 14.88
C SER A 7 -25.72 4.24 13.90
N ALA A 8 -26.90 4.07 13.28
CA ALA A 8 -27.27 3.08 12.28
C ALA A 8 -26.05 2.35 11.66
N TYR A 9 -25.76 1.16 12.18
CA TYR A 9 -24.82 0.26 11.54
C TYR A 9 -25.37 -0.07 10.14
N PHE A 10 -24.52 -0.04 9.11
CA PHE A 10 -24.94 -0.43 7.77
C PHE A 10 -25.39 -1.89 7.78
N ASP A 11 -26.64 -2.16 7.38
CA ASP A 11 -27.20 -3.51 7.36
C ASP A 11 -26.80 -4.23 6.07
N PHE A 12 -25.62 -4.86 6.10
CA PHE A 12 -25.11 -5.65 4.98
C PHE A 12 -26.03 -6.82 4.59
N ALA A 13 -26.75 -7.42 5.54
CA ALA A 13 -27.64 -8.53 5.26
C ALA A 13 -28.86 -8.04 4.47
N ALA A 14 -29.51 -6.97 4.93
CA ALA A 14 -30.63 -6.36 4.21
C ALA A 14 -30.21 -5.83 2.83
N HIS A 15 -28.99 -5.28 2.71
CA HIS A 15 -28.45 -4.86 1.43
C HIS A 15 -28.28 -6.06 0.47
N LEU A 16 -27.69 -7.17 0.94
CA LEU A 16 -27.55 -8.38 0.12
C LEU A 16 -28.90 -9.00 -0.26
N GLU A 17 -29.89 -9.01 0.64
CA GLU A 17 -31.24 -9.50 0.31
C GLU A 17 -31.90 -8.67 -0.80
N LYS A 18 -31.58 -7.37 -0.92
CA LYS A 18 -32.05 -6.52 -2.01
C LYS A 18 -31.35 -6.83 -3.33
N VAL A 19 -30.03 -7.07 -3.32
CA VAL A 19 -29.22 -7.25 -4.53
C VAL A 19 -29.22 -8.70 -5.02
N VAL A 20 -29.33 -9.68 -4.11
CA VAL A 20 -29.35 -11.13 -4.37
C VAL A 20 -30.50 -11.79 -3.58
N PRO A 21 -31.77 -11.53 -3.95
CA PRO A 21 -32.93 -11.97 -3.16
C PRO A 21 -33.08 -13.48 -3.00
N ASP A 22 -32.47 -14.26 -3.91
CA ASP A 22 -32.55 -15.71 -3.93
C ASP A 22 -31.45 -16.40 -3.11
N ALA A 23 -30.54 -15.64 -2.47
CA ALA A 23 -29.48 -16.17 -1.62
C ALA A 23 -29.50 -15.49 -0.25
N LYS A 24 -29.15 -16.26 0.78
CA LYS A 24 -28.99 -15.76 2.16
C LYS A 24 -27.55 -15.84 2.56
N TYR A 25 -27.06 -14.79 3.22
CA TYR A 25 -25.67 -14.70 3.67
C TYR A 25 -25.61 -14.41 5.17
N SER A 26 -24.69 -15.07 5.87
CA SER A 26 -24.16 -14.56 7.14
C SER A 26 -23.04 -13.58 6.84
N THR A 27 -22.92 -12.52 7.63
CA THR A 27 -21.83 -11.56 7.52
C THR A 27 -20.93 -11.62 8.75
N THR A 28 -19.62 -11.59 8.51
CA THR A 28 -18.60 -11.52 9.56
C THR A 28 -17.75 -10.29 9.30
N LYS A 29 -17.66 -9.39 10.28
CA LYS A 29 -16.81 -8.20 10.19
C LYS A 29 -15.35 -8.60 10.04
N LEU A 30 -14.66 -8.01 9.07
CA LEU A 30 -13.21 -8.12 8.92
C LEU A 30 -12.53 -6.95 9.65
N SER A 31 -11.35 -7.22 10.21
CA SER A 31 -10.47 -6.21 10.81
C SER A 31 -9.47 -5.68 9.80
N GLY A 32 -8.84 -4.54 10.10
CA GLY A 32 -7.73 -3.99 9.33
C GLY A 32 -8.07 -2.72 8.55
N ASP A 33 -9.33 -2.56 8.12
CA ASP A 33 -9.77 -1.34 7.44
C ASP A 33 -10.05 -0.21 8.45
N LEU A 34 -9.41 0.94 8.23
CA LEU A 34 -9.55 2.14 9.06
C LEU A 34 -10.66 3.06 8.57
N VAL A 35 -10.93 3.10 7.27
CA VAL A 35 -11.77 4.11 6.64
C VAL A 35 -13.12 3.55 6.19
N ASN A 36 -13.25 2.23 6.00
CA ASN A 36 -14.51 1.57 5.65
C ASN A 36 -14.95 0.50 6.66
N LEU A 37 -16.20 0.07 6.52
CA LEU A 37 -16.71 -1.13 7.16
C LEU A 37 -16.64 -2.27 6.15
N VAL A 38 -15.90 -3.33 6.50
CA VAL A 38 -15.73 -4.50 5.63
C VAL A 38 -16.30 -5.74 6.32
N VAL A 39 -17.09 -6.52 5.57
CA VAL A 39 -17.58 -7.82 6.01
C VAL A 39 -17.31 -8.88 4.96
N ARG A 40 -17.02 -10.10 5.41
CA ARG A 40 -17.12 -11.30 4.59
C ARG A 40 -18.54 -11.83 4.67
N ALA A 41 -19.20 -11.97 3.52
CA ALA A 41 -20.48 -12.63 3.41
C ALA A 41 -20.29 -14.09 2.99
N ILE A 42 -20.79 -15.00 3.82
CA ILE A 42 -20.73 -16.44 3.62
C ILE A 42 -22.14 -16.93 3.29
N PRO A 43 -22.38 -17.55 2.12
CA PRO A 43 -23.70 -18.02 1.74
C PRO A 43 -24.16 -19.18 2.63
N HIS A 44 -25.45 -19.20 2.94
CA HIS A 44 -26.08 -20.26 3.72
C HIS A 44 -26.73 -21.33 2.86
N ASN A 45 -26.61 -22.58 3.32
CA ASN A 45 -27.47 -23.74 3.05
C ASN A 45 -28.26 -23.66 1.73
N PHE A 46 -27.60 -24.02 0.63
CA PHE A 46 -28.33 -24.49 -0.55
C PHE A 46 -28.99 -25.81 -0.18
N SER A 47 -30.28 -25.77 0.14
CA SER A 47 -31.06 -27.00 0.43
C SER A 47 -31.06 -27.96 -0.76
N ASP A 48 -30.79 -27.41 -1.95
CA ASP A 48 -30.60 -28.12 -3.20
C ASP A 48 -29.14 -27.98 -3.66
N PRO A 49 -28.34 -29.07 -3.65
CA PRO A 49 -26.95 -29.06 -4.12
C PRO A 49 -26.78 -28.61 -5.58
N SER A 50 -27.82 -28.67 -6.41
CA SER A 50 -27.76 -28.20 -7.80
C SER A 50 -27.58 -26.69 -7.92
N LEU A 51 -27.95 -25.93 -6.88
CA LEU A 51 -27.83 -24.47 -6.83
C LEU A 51 -26.41 -23.99 -6.46
N LEU A 52 -25.53 -24.89 -5.99
CA LEU A 52 -24.16 -24.54 -5.58
C LEU A 52 -23.35 -23.94 -6.74
N ASN A 53 -23.53 -24.49 -7.95
CA ASN A 53 -22.82 -24.06 -9.15
C ASN A 53 -23.67 -23.12 -10.02
N GLU A 54 -24.89 -22.78 -9.58
CA GLU A 54 -25.71 -21.82 -10.30
C GLU A 54 -25.02 -20.44 -10.23
N ILE A 55 -24.82 -19.84 -11.40
CA ILE A 55 -24.21 -18.52 -11.49
C ILE A 55 -25.20 -17.48 -10.97
N GLY A 56 -24.77 -16.72 -9.96
CA GLY A 56 -25.53 -15.64 -9.35
C GLY A 56 -25.53 -14.37 -10.21
N PRO A 57 -26.18 -13.29 -9.72
CA PRO A 57 -26.33 -12.03 -10.45
C PRO A 57 -24.98 -11.33 -10.72
N PHE A 58 -23.92 -11.74 -10.04
CA PHE A 58 -22.58 -11.18 -10.16
C PHE A 58 -21.65 -11.97 -11.10
N GLY A 59 -22.15 -12.99 -11.80
CA GLY A 59 -21.32 -13.81 -12.68
C GLY A 59 -20.42 -14.82 -11.96
N VAL A 60 -20.53 -14.94 -10.64
CA VAL A 60 -19.88 -15.98 -9.82
C VAL A 60 -20.91 -16.97 -9.27
N PRO A 61 -20.51 -18.21 -8.91
CA PRO A 61 -21.42 -19.15 -8.26
C PRO A 61 -22.13 -18.53 -7.05
N LYS A 62 -23.42 -18.83 -6.86
CA LYS A 62 -24.18 -18.35 -5.68
C LYS A 62 -23.54 -18.82 -4.36
N SER A 63 -22.82 -19.93 -4.41
CA SER A 63 -22.07 -20.49 -3.27
C SER A 63 -20.74 -19.81 -2.97
N SER A 64 -20.32 -18.83 -3.77
CA SER A 64 -19.11 -18.06 -3.50
C SER A 64 -19.26 -17.16 -2.28
N ASN A 65 -18.19 -17.09 -1.50
CA ASN A 65 -18.03 -16.03 -0.51
C ASN A 65 -17.85 -14.69 -1.21
N LEU A 66 -18.30 -13.63 -0.57
CA LEU A 66 -18.20 -12.26 -1.07
C LEU A 66 -17.55 -11.37 -0.02
N ILE A 67 -16.85 -10.34 -0.46
CA ILE A 67 -16.42 -9.23 0.39
C ILE A 67 -17.33 -8.05 0.12
N LEU A 68 -17.91 -7.48 1.18
CA LEU A 68 -18.68 -6.24 1.09
C LEU A 68 -17.91 -5.15 1.81
N LYS A 69 -17.65 -4.06 1.09
CA LYS A 69 -16.98 -2.88 1.60
C LYS A 69 -17.97 -1.73 1.53
N TYR A 70 -18.23 -1.07 2.66
CA TYR A 70 -19.12 0.08 2.76
C TYR A 70 -18.34 1.29 3.26
N ALA A 71 -18.39 2.39 2.51
CA ALA A 71 -17.80 3.65 2.93
C ALA A 71 -18.83 4.50 3.68
N PRO A 72 -18.74 4.65 5.01
CA PRO A 72 -19.51 5.69 5.71
C PRO A 72 -19.01 7.10 5.33
N PRO A 73 -19.80 8.17 5.56
CA PRO A 73 -19.41 9.56 5.29
C PRO A 73 -18.35 10.11 6.27
N TYR A 74 -17.55 9.23 6.85
CA TYR A 74 -16.50 9.49 7.84
C TYR A 74 -15.47 8.36 7.84
N VAL A 75 -14.34 8.55 8.52
CA VAL A 75 -13.35 7.49 8.79
C VAL A 75 -13.95 6.46 9.73
N ALA A 76 -14.18 5.22 9.27
CA ALA A 76 -14.91 4.20 10.01
C ALA A 76 -14.36 3.90 11.42
N SER A 77 -13.04 3.95 11.61
CA SER A 77 -12.35 3.72 12.88
C SER A 77 -12.48 4.88 13.89
N ILE A 78 -12.75 6.10 13.42
CA ILE A 78 -12.90 7.30 14.27
C ILE A 78 -14.38 7.64 14.51
N GLY A 79 -15.23 7.42 13.50
CA GLY A 79 -16.63 7.75 13.52
C GLY A 79 -16.94 9.16 12.97
N PRO A 80 -18.18 9.65 13.14
CA PRO A 80 -18.68 10.88 12.49
C PRO A 80 -17.89 12.17 12.76
N ASN A 81 -16.99 12.18 13.73
CA ASN A 81 -16.14 13.33 14.04
C ASN A 81 -14.96 13.51 13.08
N ALA A 82 -14.70 12.54 12.20
CA ALA A 82 -13.72 12.64 11.11
C ALA A 82 -14.42 12.44 9.76
N PRO A 83 -15.12 13.47 9.23
CA PRO A 83 -15.79 13.39 7.94
C PRO A 83 -14.84 12.96 6.83
N PHE A 84 -15.31 12.11 5.92
CA PHE A 84 -14.50 11.61 4.82
C PHE A 84 -15.38 11.19 3.66
N SER A 85 -14.98 11.54 2.44
CA SER A 85 -15.83 11.37 1.26
C SER A 85 -16.08 9.90 0.94
N GLN A 86 -17.35 9.54 0.74
CA GLN A 86 -17.75 8.21 0.30
C GLN A 86 -17.37 7.93 -1.16
N HIS A 87 -16.93 8.96 -1.89
CA HIS A 87 -16.45 8.83 -3.27
C HIS A 87 -15.25 7.90 -3.42
N ARG A 88 -14.51 7.65 -2.33
CA ARG A 88 -13.41 6.65 -2.29
C ARG A 88 -13.82 5.26 -2.81
N GLN A 89 -15.10 4.87 -2.68
CA GLN A 89 -15.60 3.62 -3.28
C GLN A 89 -15.70 3.67 -4.79
N THR A 90 -16.04 4.83 -5.35
CA THR A 90 -16.02 5.03 -6.79
C THR A 90 -14.59 4.99 -7.33
N VAL A 91 -13.62 5.52 -6.57
CA VAL A 91 -12.19 5.43 -6.90
C VAL A 91 -11.73 3.97 -6.92
N GLU A 92 -12.02 3.20 -5.88
CA GLU A 92 -11.67 1.78 -5.81
C GLU A 92 -12.32 0.97 -6.96
N ALA A 93 -13.62 1.17 -7.19
CA ALA A 93 -14.33 0.52 -8.29
C ALA A 93 -13.72 0.84 -9.65
N ALA A 94 -13.45 2.12 -9.92
CA ALA A 94 -12.85 2.56 -11.18
C ALA A 94 -11.44 2.01 -11.37
N SER A 95 -10.67 1.90 -10.28
CA SER A 95 -9.31 1.36 -10.28
C SER A 95 -9.29 -0.14 -10.60
N LEU A 96 -10.17 -0.93 -9.97
CA LEU A 96 -10.28 -2.36 -10.25
C LEU A 96 -10.74 -2.63 -11.70
N ILE A 97 -11.68 -1.82 -12.22
CA ILE A 97 -12.09 -1.89 -13.64
C ILE A 97 -10.91 -1.54 -14.55
N PHE A 98 -10.20 -0.45 -14.26
CA PHE A 98 -9.05 -0.02 -15.04
C PHE A 98 -7.98 -1.10 -15.12
N LEU A 99 -7.63 -1.73 -14.00
CA LEU A 99 -6.62 -2.79 -13.96
C LEU A 99 -7.04 -4.01 -14.79
N ARG A 100 -8.30 -4.46 -14.65
CA ARG A 100 -8.85 -5.56 -15.46
C ARG A 100 -8.69 -5.25 -16.95
N ASP A 101 -9.19 -4.09 -17.39
CA ASP A 101 -9.19 -3.71 -18.80
C ASP A 101 -7.75 -3.53 -19.32
N ALA A 102 -6.88 -2.92 -18.52
CA ALA A 102 -5.47 -2.72 -18.88
C ALA A 102 -4.75 -4.06 -19.08
N TRP A 103 -4.99 -5.05 -18.21
CA TRP A 103 -4.41 -6.38 -18.38
C TRP A 103 -5.02 -7.15 -19.55
N GLU A 104 -6.32 -7.04 -19.82
CA GLU A 104 -6.93 -7.68 -20.99
C GLU A 104 -6.31 -7.18 -22.30
N HIS A 105 -5.97 -5.89 -22.38
CA HIS A 105 -5.39 -5.27 -23.58
C HIS A 105 -3.89 -5.44 -23.75
N LEU A 106 -3.15 -5.78 -22.69
CA LEU A 106 -1.75 -6.15 -22.83
C LEU A 106 -1.67 -7.46 -23.62
N GLU A 107 -1.30 -7.37 -24.91
CA GLU A 107 -0.98 -8.48 -25.83
C GLU A 107 0.27 -9.26 -25.38
N VAL A 108 0.34 -9.60 -24.09
CA VAL A 108 1.34 -10.54 -23.58
C VAL A 108 0.87 -11.92 -24.02
N SER A 109 1.68 -12.58 -24.85
CA SER A 109 1.52 -13.99 -25.21
C SER A 109 1.06 -14.77 -23.98
N THR A 110 0.03 -15.59 -24.12
CA THR A 110 -0.55 -16.38 -23.01
C THR A 110 0.48 -17.27 -22.30
N THR A 111 1.64 -17.53 -22.91
CA THR A 111 2.80 -18.21 -22.30
C THR A 111 3.70 -17.34 -21.41
N ASP A 112 3.72 -16.01 -21.58
CA ASP A 112 4.47 -15.08 -20.71
C ASP A 112 3.60 -14.54 -19.56
N ARG A 113 2.27 -14.52 -19.73
CA ARG A 113 1.34 -14.14 -18.64
C ARG A 113 1.44 -15.09 -17.44
N THR A 114 1.77 -16.37 -17.68
CA THR A 114 1.61 -17.46 -16.71
C THR A 114 2.72 -17.64 -15.68
N HIS A 115 3.86 -16.95 -15.77
CA HIS A 115 5.00 -17.30 -14.89
C HIS A 115 5.48 -16.24 -13.91
N LEU A 116 5.21 -14.93 -14.09
CA LEU A 116 5.74 -13.91 -13.17
C LEU A 116 4.68 -12.96 -12.58
N CYS A 117 3.65 -12.57 -13.34
CA CYS A 117 2.54 -11.74 -12.85
C CYS A 117 1.29 -12.54 -12.45
N ALA A 118 1.04 -13.71 -13.06
CA ALA A 118 -0.17 -14.51 -12.84
C ALA A 118 -0.38 -15.02 -11.40
N ALA A 119 0.55 -14.75 -10.48
CA ALA A 119 0.46 -15.14 -9.09
C ALA A 119 0.02 -14.02 -8.14
N VAL A 120 0.03 -12.76 -8.59
CA VAL A 120 -0.49 -11.62 -7.81
C VAL A 120 -1.87 -11.26 -8.33
N VAL A 121 -2.88 -11.37 -7.47
CA VAL A 121 -4.27 -11.10 -7.85
C VAL A 121 -4.77 -9.80 -7.22
N THR A 122 -5.68 -9.14 -7.91
CA THR A 122 -6.51 -8.07 -7.34
C THR A 122 -7.94 -8.58 -7.29
N PRO A 123 -8.73 -8.23 -6.26
CA PRO A 123 -10.10 -8.72 -6.17
C PRO A 123 -10.92 -8.26 -7.38
N GLN A 124 -11.69 -9.17 -7.98
CA GLN A 124 -12.64 -8.76 -9.01
C GLN A 124 -13.73 -7.87 -8.40
N LEU A 125 -14.00 -6.73 -9.03
CA LEU A 125 -15.21 -5.95 -8.75
C LEU A 125 -16.43 -6.68 -9.30
N LEU A 126 -17.27 -7.20 -8.41
CA LEU A 126 -18.48 -7.94 -8.74
C LEU A 126 -19.70 -7.03 -8.88
N HIS A 127 -19.80 -6.01 -8.01
CA HIS A 127 -20.85 -5.01 -8.04
C HIS A 127 -20.39 -3.70 -7.40
N HIS A 128 -20.84 -2.57 -7.95
CA HIS A 128 -20.67 -1.24 -7.38
C HIS A 128 -22.04 -0.59 -7.26
N ASP A 129 -22.46 -0.30 -6.02
CA ASP A 129 -23.67 0.46 -5.71
C ASP A 129 -23.25 1.88 -5.30
N PRO A 130 -23.27 2.85 -6.24
CA PRO A 130 -22.89 4.23 -5.94
C PRO A 130 -23.92 4.98 -5.10
N GLU A 131 -25.17 4.51 -5.03
CA GLU A 131 -26.22 5.14 -4.21
C GLU A 131 -26.05 4.82 -2.73
N ASN A 132 -25.64 3.59 -2.43
CA ASN A 132 -25.40 3.13 -1.06
C ASN A 132 -23.92 3.12 -0.66
N HIS A 133 -23.02 3.49 -1.58
CA HIS A 133 -21.56 3.51 -1.38
C HIS A 133 -20.99 2.14 -0.95
N VAL A 134 -21.46 1.08 -1.62
CA VAL A 134 -21.07 -0.31 -1.37
C VAL A 134 -20.33 -0.88 -2.58
N LEU A 135 -19.26 -1.60 -2.30
CA LEU A 135 -18.62 -2.51 -3.23
C LEU A 135 -18.88 -3.94 -2.80
N ILE A 136 -19.20 -4.79 -3.77
CA ILE A 136 -19.16 -6.25 -3.63
C ILE A 136 -17.98 -6.72 -4.46
N LEU A 137 -17.04 -7.38 -3.79
CA LEU A 137 -15.77 -7.83 -4.34
C LEU A 137 -15.67 -9.35 -4.21
N GLU A 138 -14.85 -9.95 -5.08
CA GLU A 138 -14.38 -11.32 -4.93
C GLU A 138 -13.68 -11.53 -3.58
N ASP A 139 -14.00 -12.63 -2.90
CA ASP A 139 -13.23 -13.08 -1.74
C ASP A 139 -11.99 -13.85 -2.21
N LEU A 140 -10.81 -13.28 -1.94
CA LEU A 140 -9.53 -13.86 -2.31
C LEU A 140 -9.17 -15.13 -1.52
N GLY A 141 -9.96 -15.49 -0.50
CA GLY A 141 -9.83 -16.75 0.24
C GLY A 141 -9.92 -16.57 1.75
N ALA A 142 -10.34 -17.65 2.43
CA ALA A 142 -10.56 -17.62 3.88
C ALA A 142 -9.26 -17.52 4.70
N ASP A 143 -8.18 -18.11 4.19
CA ASP A 143 -6.91 -18.32 4.90
C ASP A 143 -5.82 -17.34 4.43
N LEU A 144 -6.17 -16.05 4.35
CA LEU A 144 -5.24 -14.97 4.04
C LEU A 144 -4.88 -14.21 5.32
N SER A 145 -3.60 -13.85 5.46
CA SER A 145 -3.13 -12.90 6.46
C SER A 145 -2.43 -11.72 5.78
N SER A 146 -2.33 -10.58 6.45
CA SER A 146 -1.51 -9.47 5.96
C SER A 146 -0.04 -9.88 5.78
N LEU A 147 0.71 -9.12 4.98
CA LEU A 147 2.12 -9.41 4.72
C LEU A 147 2.96 -9.40 6.00
N ASP A 148 2.73 -8.46 6.90
CA ASP A 148 3.47 -8.36 8.17
C ASP A 148 3.18 -9.55 9.09
N GLU A 149 1.91 -9.95 9.23
CA GLU A 149 1.52 -11.16 9.97
C GLU A 149 2.09 -12.43 9.35
N TRP A 150 2.17 -12.49 8.01
CA TRP A 150 2.74 -13.63 7.30
C TRP A 150 4.25 -13.73 7.52
N LEU A 151 5.00 -12.63 7.37
CA LEU A 151 6.44 -12.58 7.63
C LEU A 151 6.77 -12.90 9.09
N ALA A 152 5.93 -12.47 10.03
CA ALA A 152 6.06 -12.78 11.45
C ALA A 152 5.98 -14.28 11.78
N LYS A 153 5.31 -15.07 10.93
CA LYS A 153 5.25 -16.55 11.06
C LYS A 153 6.51 -17.26 10.58
N VAL A 154 7.51 -16.53 10.10
CA VAL A 154 8.80 -17.03 9.60
C VAL A 154 8.61 -18.13 8.53
N PRO A 155 7.98 -17.81 7.39
CA PRO A 155 7.85 -18.73 6.26
C PRO A 155 9.22 -19.11 5.70
N ARG A 156 9.28 -20.19 4.91
CA ARG A 156 10.52 -20.64 4.25
C ARG A 156 11.10 -19.51 3.41
N ILE A 157 12.42 -19.33 3.47
CA ILE A 157 13.09 -18.18 2.87
C ILE A 157 12.96 -18.16 1.34
N GLU A 158 12.89 -19.33 0.70
CA GLU A 158 12.65 -19.46 -0.74
C GLU A 158 11.26 -18.93 -1.12
N THR A 159 10.24 -19.27 -0.31
CA THR A 159 8.86 -18.76 -0.47
C THR A 159 8.80 -17.25 -0.27
N VAL A 160 9.54 -16.72 0.72
CA VAL A 160 9.67 -15.27 0.96
C VAL A 160 10.27 -14.56 -0.25
N ARG A 161 11.35 -15.09 -0.81
CA ARG A 161 12.01 -14.53 -1.99
C ARG A 161 11.09 -14.57 -3.21
N SER A 162 10.41 -15.69 -3.46
CA SER A 162 9.44 -15.82 -4.55
C SER A 162 8.27 -14.84 -4.39
N ALA A 163 7.70 -14.70 -3.19
CA ALA A 163 6.66 -13.72 -2.92
C ALA A 163 7.12 -12.28 -3.15
N GLY A 164 8.30 -11.91 -2.62
CA GLY A 164 8.89 -10.59 -2.83
C GLY A 164 9.09 -10.31 -4.32
N MET A 165 9.73 -11.23 -5.04
CA MET A 165 9.95 -11.12 -6.49
C MET A 165 8.65 -10.91 -7.26
N ARG A 166 7.62 -11.74 -7.03
CA ARG A 166 6.32 -11.64 -7.72
C ARG A 166 5.61 -10.31 -7.44
N LEU A 167 5.63 -9.83 -6.19
CA LEU A 167 5.08 -8.52 -5.85
C LEU A 167 5.88 -7.38 -6.52
N GLY A 168 7.20 -7.47 -6.54
CA GLY A 168 8.08 -6.49 -7.20
C GLY A 168 7.80 -6.38 -8.70
N VAL A 169 7.66 -7.52 -9.39
CA VAL A 169 7.25 -7.55 -10.81
C VAL A 169 5.86 -6.92 -10.96
N PHE A 170 4.88 -7.35 -10.17
CA PHE A 170 3.51 -6.83 -10.23
C PHE A 170 3.46 -5.31 -10.11
N LEU A 171 4.11 -4.73 -9.10
CA LEU A 171 4.11 -3.28 -8.89
C LEU A 171 4.79 -2.54 -10.05
N ALA A 172 5.87 -3.07 -10.61
CA ALA A 172 6.53 -2.48 -11.77
C ALA A 172 5.63 -2.50 -13.01
N GLU A 173 4.86 -3.56 -13.22
CA GLU A 173 3.88 -3.64 -14.31
C GLU A 173 2.73 -2.65 -14.12
N VAL A 174 2.17 -2.55 -12.91
CA VAL A 174 1.13 -1.56 -12.58
C VAL A 174 1.62 -0.14 -12.85
N HIS A 175 2.84 0.19 -12.41
CA HIS A 175 3.44 1.51 -12.63
C HIS A 175 3.84 1.76 -14.09
N SER A 176 3.88 0.72 -14.93
CA SER A 176 4.22 0.81 -16.36
C SER A 176 2.98 0.75 -17.26
N LEU A 177 1.77 0.71 -16.69
CA LEU A 177 0.55 0.67 -17.49
C LEU A 177 0.43 1.90 -18.41
N PRO A 178 -0.02 1.72 -19.66
CA PRO A 178 -0.18 2.82 -20.60
C PRO A 178 -1.33 3.74 -20.18
N MET A 179 -0.99 5.00 -19.90
CA MET A 179 -1.94 6.04 -19.47
C MET A 179 -2.44 6.94 -20.62
N ASP A 180 -1.96 6.69 -21.84
CA ASP A 180 -2.23 7.50 -23.04
C ASP A 180 -3.36 6.95 -23.92
N THR A 181 -4.03 5.87 -23.50
CA THR A 181 -5.24 5.42 -24.19
C THR A 181 -6.44 6.28 -23.81
N ALA A 182 -7.47 6.33 -24.66
CA ALA A 182 -8.70 7.07 -24.33
C ALA A 182 -9.42 6.47 -23.11
N ALA A 183 -9.40 5.15 -22.97
CA ALA A 183 -10.01 4.43 -21.84
C ALA A 183 -9.24 4.70 -20.54
N SER A 184 -7.90 4.58 -20.55
CA SER A 184 -7.05 4.89 -19.39
C SER A 184 -7.27 6.34 -18.94
N ARG A 185 -7.28 7.30 -19.86
CA ARG A 185 -7.56 8.71 -19.53
C ARG A 185 -8.94 8.92 -18.93
N ALA A 186 -9.96 8.21 -19.41
CA ALA A 186 -11.31 8.34 -18.87
C ALA A 186 -11.39 7.78 -17.44
N ALA A 187 -10.80 6.61 -17.19
CA ALA A 187 -10.73 6.00 -15.86
C ALA A 187 -9.96 6.88 -14.87
N VAL A 188 -8.78 7.36 -15.28
CA VAL A 188 -7.94 8.27 -14.47
C VAL A 188 -8.65 9.58 -14.19
N ARG A 189 -9.33 10.15 -15.19
CA ARG A 189 -10.14 11.35 -14.97
C ARG A 189 -11.24 11.09 -13.97
N LEU A 190 -11.94 9.96 -14.02
CA LEU A 190 -12.96 9.62 -13.03
C LEU A 190 -12.35 9.59 -11.63
N ILE A 191 -11.24 8.88 -11.48
CA ILE A 191 -10.46 8.78 -10.23
C ILE A 191 -10.02 10.15 -9.69
N GLN A 192 -9.61 11.07 -10.58
CA GLN A 192 -9.13 12.40 -10.21
C GLN A 192 -10.22 13.50 -10.17
N SER A 193 -11.41 13.24 -10.72
CA SER A 193 -12.40 14.28 -11.06
C SER A 193 -13.12 14.86 -9.84
N VAL A 194 -12.98 14.24 -8.68
CA VAL A 194 -13.71 14.63 -7.48
C VAL A 194 -12.70 14.93 -6.40
N ASP A 195 -12.85 16.10 -5.78
CA ASP A 195 -12.22 16.39 -4.51
C ASP A 195 -12.81 15.44 -3.47
N SER A 196 -12.15 14.31 -3.28
CA SER A 196 -12.53 13.27 -2.34
C SER A 196 -12.18 13.66 -0.90
N GLY A 197 -11.64 14.86 -0.65
CA GLY A 197 -11.08 15.22 0.65
C GLY A 197 -9.88 14.34 1.05
N MET A 198 -9.38 13.48 0.15
CA MET A 198 -8.26 12.58 0.44
C MET A 198 -6.97 13.35 0.68
N ASN A 199 -6.70 14.38 -0.11
CA ASN A 199 -5.51 15.21 0.09
C ASN A 199 -5.58 15.97 1.41
N GLU A 200 -6.76 16.45 1.81
CA GLU A 200 -6.97 17.11 3.09
C GLU A 200 -6.78 16.12 4.24
N LEU A 201 -7.39 14.93 4.16
CA LEU A 201 -7.20 13.87 5.15
C LEU A 201 -5.72 13.49 5.28
N VAL A 202 -5.02 13.19 4.18
CA VAL A 202 -3.59 12.84 4.19
C VAL A 202 -2.75 14.00 4.73
N ALA A 203 -3.09 15.24 4.39
CA ALA A 203 -2.41 16.40 4.94
C ALA A 203 -2.57 16.47 6.46
N GLU A 204 -3.78 16.30 6.97
CA GLU A 204 -4.08 16.37 8.40
C GLU A 204 -3.49 15.22 9.21
N THR A 205 -3.61 13.99 8.71
CA THR A 205 -3.25 12.78 9.43
C THR A 205 -1.78 12.41 9.27
N ALA A 206 -1.21 12.58 8.07
CA ALA A 206 0.13 12.08 7.78
C ALA A 206 1.18 13.17 7.59
N VAL A 207 0.82 14.35 7.08
CA VAL A 207 1.80 15.41 6.79
C VAL A 207 1.95 16.37 7.97
N ASN A 208 0.84 16.83 8.53
CA ASN A 208 0.83 17.85 9.55
C ASN A 208 1.21 17.35 10.95
N GLN A 209 1.30 16.03 11.13
CA GLN A 209 1.67 15.41 12.40
C GLN A 209 3.18 15.26 12.60
N ILE A 210 4.00 15.47 11.56
CA ILE A 210 5.44 15.15 11.60
C ILE A 210 6.18 15.87 12.72
N SER A 211 6.01 17.19 12.87
CA SER A 211 6.67 17.93 13.95
C SER A 211 6.20 17.44 15.33
N ALA A 212 4.91 17.18 15.50
CA ALA A 212 4.34 16.69 16.75
C ALA A 212 4.91 15.32 17.13
N HIS A 213 5.00 14.39 16.17
CA HIS A 213 5.58 13.06 16.38
C HIS A 213 7.08 13.11 16.71
N VAL A 214 7.85 13.92 15.97
CA VAL A 214 9.29 14.09 16.24
C VAL A 214 9.53 14.67 17.64
N LYS A 215 8.78 15.71 18.03
CA LYS A 215 8.85 16.31 19.38
C LYS A 215 8.45 15.31 20.46
N ARG A 216 7.38 14.53 20.22
CA ARG A 216 6.90 13.49 21.13
C ARG A 216 7.93 12.38 21.36
N ALA A 217 8.75 12.05 20.36
CA ALA A 217 9.81 11.06 20.50
C ALA A 217 10.93 11.49 21.47
N ASN A 218 11.02 12.80 21.78
CA ASN A 218 11.96 13.38 22.75
C ASN A 218 13.43 12.97 22.48
N ILE A 219 13.87 13.11 21.23
CA ILE A 219 15.21 12.74 20.81
C ILE A 219 16.16 13.93 20.96
N ARG A 220 17.17 13.80 21.84
CA ARG A 220 18.10 14.91 22.19
C ARG A 220 18.84 15.53 21.01
N SER A 221 19.11 14.76 19.96
CA SER A 221 19.84 15.22 18.78
C SER A 221 18.96 15.93 17.76
N ILE A 222 17.64 16.00 17.97
CA ILE A 222 16.71 16.72 17.10
C ILE A 222 16.07 17.85 17.91
N SER A 223 16.32 19.09 17.51
CA SER A 223 15.70 20.26 18.16
C SER A 223 14.24 20.46 17.72
N ASP A 224 13.44 21.18 18.52
CA ASP A 224 12.07 21.54 18.15
C ASP A 224 12.01 22.29 16.81
N SER A 225 12.96 23.19 16.57
CA SER A 225 13.07 23.91 15.29
C SER A 225 13.40 22.99 14.13
N GLU A 226 14.19 21.94 14.37
CA GLU A 226 14.49 20.95 13.35
C GLU A 226 13.29 20.06 13.04
N ALA A 227 12.48 19.70 14.05
CA ALA A 227 11.20 19.02 13.84
C ALA A 227 10.26 19.83 12.93
N ASP A 228 10.21 21.16 13.10
CA ASP A 228 9.42 22.05 12.25
C ASP A 228 9.99 22.15 10.81
N VAL A 229 11.32 22.09 10.64
CA VAL A 229 11.96 22.00 9.33
C VAL A 229 11.62 20.68 8.63
N LEU A 230 11.67 19.55 9.34
CA LEU A 230 11.30 18.24 8.78
C LEU A 230 9.84 18.25 8.29
N GLN A 231 8.92 18.78 9.09
CA GLN A 231 7.52 18.93 8.67
C GLN A 231 7.39 19.81 7.43
N SER A 232 8.13 20.93 7.38
CA SER A 232 8.12 21.83 6.22
C SER A 232 8.60 21.11 4.96
N GLN A 233 9.64 20.29 5.05
CA GLN A 233 10.15 19.48 3.93
C GLN A 233 9.14 18.43 3.45
N VAL A 234 8.43 17.78 4.37
CA VAL A 234 7.34 16.84 4.02
C VAL A 234 6.18 17.60 3.36
N ASN A 235 5.78 18.76 3.88
CA ASN A 235 4.74 19.61 3.30
C ASN A 235 5.10 20.08 1.88
N GLU A 236 6.32 20.58 1.70
CA GLU A 236 6.83 20.99 0.38
C GLU A 236 6.81 19.82 -0.60
N SER A 237 7.29 18.65 -0.17
CA SER A 237 7.24 17.44 -1.00
C SER A 237 5.81 17.03 -1.31
N PHE A 238 4.88 17.09 -0.36
CA PHE A 238 3.47 16.72 -0.58
C PHE A 238 2.79 17.64 -1.59
N LEU A 239 3.04 18.95 -1.51
CA LEU A 239 2.47 19.96 -2.40
C LEU A 239 3.21 20.09 -3.74
N ASP A 240 4.30 19.35 -3.95
CA ASP A 240 5.13 19.45 -5.15
C ASP A 240 4.37 18.96 -6.41
N LEU A 241 3.95 19.88 -7.26
CA LEU A 241 3.28 19.59 -8.54
C LEU A 241 4.23 19.71 -9.73
N THR A 242 5.55 19.62 -9.52
CA THR A 242 6.55 19.83 -10.58
C THR A 242 6.58 18.72 -11.63
N LEU A 243 6.15 17.50 -11.28
CA LEU A 243 6.00 16.42 -12.24
C LEU A 243 4.77 16.65 -13.12
N SER A 244 4.99 16.68 -14.43
CA SER A 244 3.92 16.68 -15.41
C SER A 244 3.11 15.38 -15.34
N GLU A 245 1.87 15.40 -15.82
CA GLU A 245 1.02 14.20 -15.88
C GLU A 245 1.69 13.04 -16.65
N SER A 246 2.55 13.33 -17.64
CA SER A 246 3.31 12.34 -18.40
C SER A 246 4.51 11.73 -17.65
N GLU A 247 4.82 12.24 -16.47
CA GLU A 247 5.87 11.74 -15.58
C GLU A 247 5.29 10.98 -14.38
N LYS A 248 3.97 11.04 -14.20
CA LYS A 248 3.24 10.29 -13.17
C LYS A 248 2.97 8.86 -13.62
N VAL A 249 2.75 7.99 -12.65
CA VAL A 249 2.38 6.59 -12.87
C VAL A 249 1.06 6.28 -12.17
N PHE A 250 0.35 5.24 -12.60
CA PHE A 250 -0.79 4.75 -11.82
C PHE A 250 -0.26 4.11 -10.53
N CYS A 251 -0.74 4.59 -9.39
CA CYS A 251 -0.38 4.12 -8.06
C CYS A 251 -1.62 3.58 -7.33
N ILE A 252 -1.37 2.69 -6.38
CA ILE A 252 -2.33 2.22 -5.37
C ILE A 252 -2.61 3.32 -4.36
N GLY A 253 -1.62 4.16 -4.03
CA GLY A 253 -1.77 5.38 -3.24
C GLY A 253 -1.69 5.20 -1.73
N ASP A 254 -2.10 4.04 -1.21
CA ASP A 254 -1.96 3.64 0.20
C ASP A 254 -1.43 2.20 0.31
N LEU A 255 -0.27 1.94 -0.30
CA LEU A 255 0.35 0.62 -0.25
C LEU A 255 1.16 0.42 1.04
N TRP A 256 0.60 -0.32 1.99
CA TRP A 256 1.27 -0.80 3.19
C TRP A 256 1.12 -2.33 3.33
N THR A 257 1.72 -2.92 4.38
CA THR A 257 1.77 -4.39 4.53
C THR A 257 0.40 -5.06 4.66
N GLY A 258 -0.62 -4.34 5.13
CA GLY A 258 -2.00 -4.86 5.24
C GLY A 258 -2.80 -4.75 3.95
N SER A 259 -2.37 -3.94 2.98
CA SER A 259 -2.93 -3.92 1.62
C SER A 259 -2.42 -5.10 0.78
N VAL A 260 -1.51 -5.92 1.33
CA VAL A 260 -0.94 -7.11 0.70
C VAL A 260 -1.36 -8.36 1.47
N MET A 261 -2.18 -9.19 0.83
CA MET A 261 -2.73 -10.41 1.42
C MET A 261 -1.90 -11.64 1.00
N MET A 262 -1.54 -12.45 1.98
CA MET A 262 -0.71 -13.65 1.82
C MET A 262 -1.50 -14.90 2.17
N GLY A 263 -1.60 -15.83 1.24
CA GLY A 263 -2.17 -17.14 1.50
C GLY A 263 -1.23 -18.07 2.24
N THR A 264 -1.78 -18.91 3.11
CA THR A 264 -1.04 -20.06 3.63
C THR A 264 -1.05 -21.16 2.58
N GLY A 265 -0.10 -21.14 1.64
CA GLY A 265 0.04 -22.21 0.66
C GLY A 265 0.07 -23.58 1.34
N VAL A 266 -0.85 -24.47 0.95
CA VAL A 266 -0.94 -25.86 1.48
C VAL A 266 0.05 -26.80 0.75
N GLY A 267 0.81 -26.27 -0.22
CA GLY A 267 1.79 -27.02 -1.00
C GLY A 267 3.22 -26.86 -0.47
N GLU A 268 4.06 -27.87 -0.71
CA GLU A 268 5.50 -27.80 -0.41
C GLU A 268 6.27 -26.86 -1.35
N ASP A 269 5.61 -26.34 -2.39
CA ASP A 269 6.20 -25.53 -3.45
C ASP A 269 6.19 -24.03 -3.10
N ALA A 270 7.35 -23.38 -3.25
CA ALA A 270 7.56 -21.97 -2.96
C ALA A 270 6.69 -21.04 -3.83
N ASP A 271 6.29 -21.50 -5.02
CA ASP A 271 5.49 -20.70 -5.95
C ASP A 271 3.97 -20.80 -5.70
N SER A 272 3.54 -21.63 -4.74
CA SER A 272 2.13 -21.90 -4.45
C SER A 272 1.45 -20.90 -3.50
N VAL A 273 2.19 -19.95 -2.92
CA VAL A 273 1.60 -18.94 -2.04
C VAL A 273 0.75 -17.97 -2.85
N ALA A 274 -0.54 -17.90 -2.55
CA ALA A 274 -1.44 -16.88 -3.08
C ALA A 274 -1.02 -15.50 -2.57
N LEU A 275 -0.99 -14.52 -3.47
CA LEU A 275 -0.60 -13.14 -3.17
C LEU A 275 -1.68 -12.22 -3.74
N GLY A 276 -2.27 -11.38 -2.89
CA GLY A 276 -3.34 -10.46 -3.27
C GLY A 276 -2.98 -9.01 -2.94
N VAL A 277 -3.41 -8.05 -3.76
CA VAL A 277 -3.31 -6.61 -3.46
C VAL A 277 -4.70 -6.00 -3.42
N ILE A 278 -5.05 -5.38 -2.29
CA ILE A 278 -6.37 -4.84 -1.98
C ILE A 278 -6.32 -3.33 -1.66
N ASP A 279 -7.47 -2.74 -1.33
CA ASP A 279 -7.63 -1.35 -0.87
C ASP A 279 -7.18 -0.28 -1.88
N TRP A 280 -7.77 -0.35 -3.09
CA TRP A 280 -7.47 0.57 -4.19
C TRP A 280 -8.21 1.92 -4.08
N GLU A 281 -8.70 2.28 -2.91
CA GLU A 281 -9.54 3.47 -2.73
C GLU A 281 -8.77 4.79 -2.81
N PHE A 282 -7.45 4.74 -2.58
CA PHE A 282 -6.49 5.86 -2.77
C PHE A 282 -5.79 5.84 -4.11
N ALA A 283 -6.16 4.92 -5.00
CA ALA A 283 -5.46 4.76 -6.27
C ALA A 283 -5.65 5.97 -7.18
N GLY A 284 -4.68 6.21 -8.05
CA GLY A 284 -4.69 7.36 -8.95
C GLY A 284 -3.32 7.64 -9.55
N LEU A 285 -3.17 8.82 -10.15
CA LEU A 285 -1.86 9.24 -10.66
C LEU A 285 -0.97 9.72 -9.50
N GLY A 286 0.01 8.90 -9.18
CA GLY A 286 1.03 9.17 -8.19
C GLY A 286 2.40 9.44 -8.81
N ARG A 287 3.39 9.61 -7.94
CA ARG A 287 4.78 9.80 -8.37
C ARG A 287 5.46 8.44 -8.50
N PRO A 288 6.43 8.30 -9.42
CA PRO A 288 7.23 7.07 -9.46
C PRO A 288 7.85 6.78 -8.08
N LEU A 289 7.89 5.50 -7.71
CA LEU A 289 8.39 4.99 -6.43
C LEU A 289 7.52 5.31 -5.19
N GLN A 290 6.38 6.00 -5.33
CA GLN A 290 5.52 6.35 -4.20
C GLN A 290 5.06 5.11 -3.40
N ASP A 291 4.40 4.16 -4.06
CA ASP A 291 3.89 2.95 -3.41
C ASP A 291 5.01 2.08 -2.82
N ILE A 292 6.14 1.98 -3.54
CA ILE A 292 7.32 1.24 -3.08
C ILE A 292 7.92 1.88 -1.82
N ALA A 293 8.02 3.21 -1.79
CA ALA A 293 8.54 3.93 -0.63
C ALA A 293 7.67 3.71 0.61
N GLN A 294 6.34 3.75 0.46
CA GLN A 294 5.39 3.47 1.53
C GLN A 294 5.52 2.02 2.03
N LEU A 295 5.44 1.03 1.15
CA LEU A 295 5.54 -0.38 1.54
C LEU A 295 6.87 -0.69 2.25
N LEU A 296 7.98 -0.19 1.71
CA LEU A 296 9.30 -0.39 2.29
C LEU A 296 9.42 0.27 3.67
N ALA A 297 8.77 1.40 3.92
CA ALA A 297 8.80 2.03 5.24
C ALA A 297 8.14 1.12 6.28
N HIS A 298 7.00 0.52 5.96
CA HIS A 298 6.34 -0.44 6.85
C HIS A 298 7.18 -1.69 7.10
N LEU A 299 7.84 -2.23 6.07
CA LEU A 299 8.75 -3.37 6.23
C LEU A 299 9.98 -2.99 7.08
N HIS A 300 10.48 -1.76 6.96
CA HIS A 300 11.59 -1.27 7.77
C HIS A 300 11.18 -1.10 9.25
N LEU A 301 9.95 -0.63 9.52
CA LEU A 301 9.40 -0.62 10.89
C LEU A 301 9.32 -2.03 11.46
N GLN A 302 8.87 -3.00 10.66
CA GLN A 302 8.83 -4.39 11.07
C GLN A 302 10.23 -4.91 11.41
N GLN A 303 11.24 -4.61 10.58
CA GLN A 303 12.64 -4.99 10.82
C GLN A 303 13.22 -4.39 12.11
N ILE A 304 12.97 -3.10 12.38
CA ILE A 304 13.37 -2.44 13.64
C ILE A 304 12.64 -3.07 14.82
N GLY A 305 11.34 -3.31 14.68
CA GLY A 305 10.50 -3.96 15.70
C GLY A 305 11.00 -5.35 16.04
N SER A 306 11.37 -6.13 15.02
CA SER A 306 11.81 -7.52 15.14
C SER A 306 13.32 -7.71 15.27
N LYS A 307 14.10 -6.65 15.57
CA LYS A 307 15.57 -6.72 15.58
C LYS A 307 16.16 -7.77 16.52
N GLU A 308 15.43 -8.11 17.59
CA GLU A 308 15.81 -9.14 18.57
C GLU A 308 15.33 -10.56 18.20
N ILE A 309 14.62 -10.70 17.07
CA ILE A 309 14.14 -11.97 16.52
C ILE A 309 14.79 -12.15 15.14
N PRO A 310 16.03 -12.67 15.07
CA PRO A 310 16.80 -12.75 13.83
C PRO A 310 16.06 -13.45 12.70
N GLU A 311 15.24 -14.45 13.02
CA GLU A 311 14.45 -15.21 12.04
C GLU A 311 13.45 -14.31 11.29
N VAL A 312 12.71 -13.46 12.01
CA VAL A 312 11.76 -12.50 11.41
C VAL A 312 12.52 -11.40 10.68
N SER A 313 13.60 -10.88 11.26
CA SER A 313 14.43 -9.87 10.59
C SER A 313 15.00 -10.39 9.26
N ASN A 314 15.45 -11.65 9.23
CA ASN A 314 15.96 -12.29 8.02
C ASN A 314 14.89 -12.51 6.95
N THR A 315 13.66 -12.88 7.33
CA THR A 315 12.56 -13.03 6.37
C THR A 315 12.14 -11.68 5.80
N VAL A 316 11.99 -10.65 6.64
CA VAL A 316 11.69 -9.28 6.19
C VAL A 316 12.78 -8.78 5.23
N GLN A 317 14.05 -8.92 5.58
CA GLN A 317 15.17 -8.52 4.72
C GLN A 317 15.18 -9.27 3.37
N ALA A 318 14.96 -10.59 3.38
CA ALA A 318 14.92 -11.36 2.14
C ALA A 318 13.73 -10.98 1.24
N PHE A 319 12.58 -10.63 1.84
CA PHE A 319 11.43 -10.12 1.11
C PHE A 319 11.76 -8.78 0.45
N ILE A 320 12.27 -7.82 1.24
CA ILE A 320 12.69 -6.49 0.78
C ILE A 320 13.65 -6.63 -0.40
N THR A 321 14.75 -7.38 -0.24
CA THR A 321 15.77 -7.53 -1.29
C THR A 321 15.18 -8.12 -2.57
N SER A 322 14.31 -9.13 -2.47
CA SER A 322 13.73 -9.78 -3.65
C SER A 322 12.71 -8.89 -4.36
N LEU A 323 11.86 -8.20 -3.59
CA LEU A 323 10.88 -7.24 -4.09
C LEU A 323 11.54 -6.12 -4.85
N THR A 324 12.54 -5.50 -4.26
CA THR A 324 13.14 -4.31 -4.84
C THR A 324 14.03 -4.63 -6.03
N THR A 325 14.75 -5.75 -5.98
CA THR A 325 15.52 -6.25 -7.13
C THR A 325 14.60 -6.50 -8.33
N ALA A 326 13.49 -7.21 -8.12
CA ALA A 326 12.55 -7.53 -9.18
C ALA A 326 11.82 -6.29 -9.71
N TYR A 327 11.40 -5.38 -8.82
CA TYR A 327 10.76 -4.12 -9.20
C TYR A 327 11.68 -3.26 -10.06
N ARG A 328 12.95 -3.10 -9.66
CA ARG A 328 13.95 -2.33 -10.43
C ARG A 328 14.19 -2.96 -11.80
N ALA A 329 14.49 -4.26 -11.84
CA ALA A 329 14.79 -4.97 -13.08
C ALA A 329 13.61 -4.89 -14.08
N THR A 330 12.39 -5.09 -13.58
CA THR A 330 11.17 -5.01 -14.40
C THR A 330 10.90 -3.58 -14.87
N SER A 331 11.08 -2.57 -14.00
CA SER A 331 10.91 -1.15 -14.38
C SER A 331 11.89 -0.74 -15.48
N ILE A 332 13.15 -1.20 -15.40
CA ILE A 332 14.15 -0.97 -16.46
C ILE A 332 13.73 -1.67 -17.76
N ALA A 333 13.33 -2.94 -17.69
CA ALA A 333 12.88 -3.70 -18.86
C ALA A 333 11.65 -3.07 -19.54
N ARG A 334 10.75 -2.46 -18.77
CA ARG A 334 9.60 -1.68 -19.26
C ARG A 334 9.94 -0.27 -19.70
N CYS A 335 11.23 0.11 -19.68
CA CYS A 335 11.70 1.45 -20.03
C CYS A 335 10.97 2.55 -19.24
N ALA A 336 10.64 2.29 -17.97
CA ALA A 336 9.93 3.24 -17.14
C ALA A 336 10.69 4.57 -17.11
N ARG A 337 10.00 5.70 -17.32
CA ARG A 337 10.65 6.99 -17.60
C ARG A 337 11.66 7.41 -16.51
N TRP A 338 11.36 7.14 -15.25
CA TRP A 338 12.26 7.44 -14.13
C TRP A 338 13.56 6.60 -14.13
N THR A 339 13.62 5.51 -14.89
CA THR A 339 14.86 4.72 -15.09
C THR A 339 15.72 5.27 -16.23
N GLN A 340 15.11 6.00 -17.16
CA GLN A 340 15.76 6.47 -18.39
C GLN A 340 16.20 7.94 -18.30
N ASP A 341 15.40 8.77 -17.63
CA ASP A 341 15.64 10.21 -17.50
C ASP A 341 16.22 10.52 -16.11
N ALA A 342 17.46 11.03 -16.08
CA ALA A 342 18.16 11.36 -14.84
C ALA A 342 17.42 12.41 -13.99
N LYS A 343 16.77 13.40 -14.61
CA LYS A 343 16.00 14.42 -13.89
C LYS A 343 14.77 13.81 -13.23
N VAL A 344 14.03 12.99 -13.97
CA VAL A 344 12.85 12.28 -13.43
C VAL A 344 13.26 11.28 -12.35
N ARG A 345 14.39 10.57 -12.53
CA ARG A 345 14.98 9.66 -11.54
C ARG A 345 15.28 10.37 -10.22
N THR A 346 15.98 11.50 -10.28
CA THR A 346 16.33 12.25 -9.06
C THR A 346 15.10 12.82 -8.37
N ALA A 347 14.13 13.32 -9.14
CA ALA A 347 12.85 13.76 -8.58
C ALA A 347 12.09 12.61 -7.88
N ALA A 348 12.00 11.44 -8.53
CA ALA A 348 11.38 10.24 -7.96
C ALA A 348 12.09 9.79 -6.67
N ARG A 349 13.42 9.75 -6.65
CA ARG A 349 14.22 9.40 -5.46
C ARG A 349 13.99 10.37 -4.31
N ARG A 350 14.05 11.68 -4.57
CA ARG A 350 13.81 12.70 -3.54
C ARG A 350 12.46 12.49 -2.85
N VAL A 351 11.41 12.27 -3.64
CA VAL A 351 10.05 12.03 -3.14
C VAL A 351 10.00 10.74 -2.34
N ALA A 352 10.55 9.65 -2.87
CA ALA A 352 10.58 8.35 -2.20
C ALA A 352 11.25 8.44 -0.82
N TYR A 353 12.38 9.14 -0.69
CA TYR A 353 13.07 9.34 0.58
C TYR A 353 12.20 10.12 1.58
N ILE A 354 11.64 11.26 1.16
CA ILE A 354 10.81 12.08 2.06
C ILE A 354 9.55 11.32 2.50
N LEU A 355 8.92 10.61 1.58
CA LEU A 355 7.73 9.79 1.85
C LEU A 355 8.06 8.62 2.78
N HIS A 356 9.13 7.87 2.51
CA HIS A 356 9.57 6.78 3.38
C HIS A 356 9.85 7.29 4.80
N GLY A 357 10.53 8.44 4.92
CA GLY A 357 10.80 9.06 6.22
C GLY A 357 9.54 9.56 6.95
N ARG A 358 8.55 10.09 6.21
CA ARG A 358 7.22 10.42 6.73
C ARG A 358 6.54 9.20 7.33
N GLU A 359 6.48 8.10 6.57
CA GLU A 359 5.85 6.86 7.01
C GLU A 359 6.52 6.28 8.26
N LEU A 360 7.85 6.28 8.32
CA LEU A 360 8.59 5.84 9.50
C LEU A 360 8.23 6.66 10.75
N ILE A 361 8.11 7.98 10.63
CA ILE A 361 7.79 8.86 11.77
C ILE A 361 6.36 8.65 12.25
N ASN A 362 5.36 8.65 11.36
CA ASN A 362 3.96 8.52 11.75
C ASN A 362 3.68 7.14 12.36
N ASN A 363 4.08 6.08 11.65
CA ASN A 363 3.80 4.72 12.06
C ASN A 363 4.66 4.25 13.25
N ALA A 364 5.67 5.02 13.68
CA ALA A 364 6.30 4.81 14.99
C ALA A 364 5.34 5.04 16.17
N PHE A 365 4.26 5.81 15.98
CA PHE A 365 3.24 6.11 16.99
C PHE A 365 1.88 5.51 16.69
N GLU A 366 1.50 5.45 15.42
CA GLU A 366 0.18 4.99 15.00
C GLU A 366 0.07 3.47 14.97
N ARG A 367 1.22 2.79 14.87
CA ARG A 367 1.28 1.35 14.82
C ARG A 367 2.12 0.78 15.93
N ASP A 368 1.59 -0.27 16.52
CA ASP A 368 2.19 -0.99 17.63
C ASP A 368 3.37 -1.89 17.18
N PHE A 369 4.07 -1.56 16.08
CA PHE A 369 5.25 -2.31 15.59
C PHE A 369 6.32 -2.49 16.69
N HIS A 370 6.43 -1.50 17.60
CA HIS A 370 7.32 -1.54 18.75
C HIS A 370 6.84 -2.47 19.88
N PHE A 371 5.56 -2.85 19.91
CA PHE A 371 4.98 -3.81 20.85
C PHE A 371 4.88 -5.24 20.30
N VAL A 372 4.56 -5.40 19.00
CA VAL A 372 4.26 -6.70 18.37
C VAL A 372 5.38 -7.74 18.54
N TYR A 373 6.65 -7.30 18.58
CA TYR A 373 7.80 -8.19 18.54
C TYR A 373 8.67 -8.20 19.81
N GLY A 374 8.25 -7.59 20.93
CA GLY A 374 9.15 -7.66 22.08
C GLY A 374 8.76 -7.08 23.42
N ASP A 375 7.55 -6.57 23.63
CA ASP A 375 7.26 -6.08 24.99
C ASP A 375 6.93 -7.24 25.94
N ARG A 376 7.95 -7.72 26.64
CA ARG A 376 7.81 -8.56 27.86
C ARG A 376 7.36 -7.72 29.07
N GLY A 377 6.91 -6.48 28.86
CA GLY A 377 6.25 -5.64 29.86
C GLY A 377 7.15 -4.58 30.50
N ASP A 378 8.21 -4.10 29.83
CA ASP A 378 9.12 -3.08 30.40
C ASP A 378 8.97 -1.66 29.83
N GLY A 379 8.29 -1.48 28.68
CA GLY A 379 7.97 -0.17 28.08
C GLY A 379 9.18 0.69 27.64
N ALA A 380 10.36 0.46 28.22
CA ALA A 380 11.61 1.14 27.88
C ALA A 380 12.13 0.71 26.52
N THR A 381 12.04 -0.59 26.21
CA THR A 381 12.44 -1.17 24.93
C THR A 381 11.56 -0.64 23.79
N SER A 382 10.25 -0.51 24.05
CA SER A 382 9.29 0.09 23.13
C SER A 382 9.63 1.56 22.80
N ALA A 383 9.90 2.38 23.82
CA ALA A 383 10.27 3.78 23.63
C ALA A 383 11.61 3.96 22.90
N GLU A 384 12.57 3.04 23.08
CA GLU A 384 13.83 3.06 22.34
C GLU A 384 13.64 2.76 20.86
N ARG A 385 12.87 1.72 20.51
CA ARG A 385 12.53 1.39 19.11
C ARG A 385 11.77 2.52 18.45
N GLN A 386 10.82 3.15 19.14
CA GLN A 386 10.11 4.33 18.62
C GLN A 386 11.08 5.48 18.31
N ARG A 387 12.05 5.76 19.17
CA ARG A 387 13.08 6.79 18.90
C ARG A 387 13.96 6.41 17.71
N GLU A 388 14.31 5.14 17.57
CA GLU A 388 15.08 4.62 16.44
C GLU A 388 14.34 4.81 15.11
N MET A 389 13.06 4.45 15.06
CA MET A 389 12.18 4.65 13.88
C MET A 389 12.10 6.14 13.49
N VAL A 390 11.86 7.03 14.46
CA VAL A 390 11.76 8.48 14.22
C VAL A 390 13.11 9.08 13.79
N MET A 391 14.22 8.66 14.41
CA MET A 391 15.57 9.09 14.01
C MET A 391 15.88 8.71 12.56
N LEU A 392 15.51 7.49 12.18
CA LEU A 392 15.72 7.00 10.83
C LEU A 392 14.83 7.73 9.83
N GLY A 393 13.55 7.94 10.15
CA GLY A 393 12.66 8.74 9.31
C GLY A 393 13.16 10.17 9.10
N ALA A 394 13.67 10.81 10.14
CA ALA A 394 14.33 12.11 10.03
C ALA A 394 15.58 12.08 9.14
N ARG A 395 16.37 11.00 9.17
CA ARG A 395 17.53 10.82 8.27
C ARG A 395 17.09 10.76 6.80
N TYR A 396 16.04 10.01 6.48
CA TYR A 396 15.51 9.90 5.12
C TYR A 396 14.99 11.24 4.59
N ILE A 397 14.23 12.00 5.38
CA ILE A 397 13.72 13.32 4.98
C ILE A 397 14.89 14.29 4.68
N ARG A 398 15.93 14.29 5.52
CA ARG A 398 17.15 15.09 5.27
C ARG A 398 17.84 14.65 3.97
N GLY A 399 17.98 13.35 3.74
CA GLY A 399 18.60 12.78 2.53
C GLY A 399 17.85 13.18 1.25
N GLY A 400 16.52 13.07 1.25
CA GLY A 400 15.68 13.50 0.12
C GLY A 400 15.81 15.00 -0.17
N THR A 401 15.97 15.83 0.87
CA THR A 401 16.22 17.27 0.69
C THR A 401 17.58 17.54 0.04
N HIS A 402 18.63 16.82 0.45
CA HIS A 402 19.96 16.97 -0.13
C HIS A 402 19.99 16.63 -1.63
N LEU A 403 19.30 15.55 -2.03
CA LEU A 403 19.13 15.18 -3.44
C LEU A 403 18.44 16.28 -4.28
N GLY A 404 17.59 17.11 -3.67
CA GLY A 404 16.94 18.22 -4.37
C GLY A 404 17.87 19.39 -4.68
N LEU A 405 18.94 19.59 -3.88
CA LEU A 405 19.87 20.71 -4.02
C LEU A 405 20.96 20.48 -5.08
N THR A 406 21.19 19.23 -5.48
CA THR A 406 22.19 18.87 -6.49
C THR A 406 21.63 18.96 -7.92
N VAL A 407 20.31 18.94 -8.09
CA VAL A 407 19.64 19.09 -9.40
C VAL A 407 19.81 20.53 -9.91
N GLY A 408 20.71 20.72 -10.88
CA GLY A 408 20.92 22.01 -11.56
C GLY A 408 22.36 22.52 -11.59
N LYS A 409 23.32 21.79 -11.00
CA LYS A 409 24.75 21.99 -11.28
C LYS A 409 25.14 21.01 -12.38
N ASP A 410 25.74 21.52 -13.46
CA ASP A 410 26.16 20.71 -14.63
C ASP A 410 26.92 19.45 -14.19
N ASP A 411 26.44 18.28 -14.62
CA ASP A 411 27.02 16.94 -14.41
C ASP A 411 28.38 16.76 -15.13
N LYS A 412 29.35 17.61 -14.81
CA LYS A 412 30.73 17.47 -15.28
C LYS A 412 31.66 17.43 -14.07
N LYS A 413 31.87 16.21 -13.58
CA LYS A 413 32.74 15.79 -12.47
C LYS A 413 32.22 16.17 -11.10
N ASP A 414 31.56 15.22 -10.43
CA ASP A 414 31.78 14.97 -9.00
C ASP A 414 31.14 13.62 -8.61
N ASP A 415 31.77 12.52 -9.02
CA ASP A 415 31.41 11.16 -8.57
C ASP A 415 32.12 10.77 -7.26
N THR A 416 32.81 11.69 -6.58
CA THR A 416 33.63 11.34 -5.41
C THR A 416 33.49 12.26 -4.20
N ASP A 417 32.53 13.18 -4.15
CA ASP A 417 32.38 14.07 -2.99
C ASP A 417 30.92 14.37 -2.60
N CYS A 418 30.12 13.32 -2.38
CA CYS A 418 28.98 13.38 -1.47
C CYS A 418 29.51 13.39 -0.03
N GLY A 419 30.05 14.53 0.40
CA GLY A 419 30.63 14.69 1.73
C GLY A 419 29.73 14.18 2.86
N GLY A 420 30.15 13.10 3.51
CA GLY A 420 29.92 12.86 4.94
C GLY A 420 28.59 12.28 5.41
N LEU A 421 27.71 11.80 4.52
CA LEU A 421 26.58 10.94 4.89
C LEU A 421 26.63 9.66 4.03
N ALA A 422 27.65 8.84 4.22
CA ALA A 422 27.65 7.47 3.73
C ALA A 422 26.42 6.75 4.33
N ILE A 423 25.39 6.55 3.51
CA ILE A 423 24.24 5.69 3.83
C ILE A 423 24.45 4.33 3.15
N GLU A 424 25.68 3.79 3.24
CA GLU A 424 26.14 2.61 2.50
C GLU A 424 25.32 1.32 2.76
N ASP A 425 24.41 1.32 3.74
CA ASP A 425 23.51 0.21 4.09
C ASP A 425 22.01 0.52 3.86
N ASP A 426 21.66 1.52 3.03
CA ASP A 426 20.25 1.91 2.87
C ASP A 426 19.44 0.99 1.96
N ILE A 427 18.28 0.53 2.43
CA ILE A 427 17.30 -0.25 1.64
C ILE A 427 16.89 0.49 0.35
N LEU A 428 16.90 1.82 0.34
CA LEU A 428 16.64 2.61 -0.88
C LEU A 428 17.89 2.86 -1.73
N GLU A 429 19.10 2.79 -1.17
CA GLU A 429 20.34 2.89 -1.95
C GLU A 429 20.62 1.58 -2.69
N TRP A 430 20.47 0.42 -2.05
CA TRP A 430 20.66 -0.91 -2.64
C TRP A 430 19.78 -1.17 -3.88
N THR A 431 18.73 -0.37 -4.06
CA THR A 431 17.71 -0.54 -5.10
C THR A 431 17.84 0.48 -6.22
N MET A 432 18.73 1.45 -6.05
CA MET A 432 18.86 2.63 -6.90
C MET A 432 20.32 2.95 -7.26
N ILE A 433 21.28 2.08 -6.91
CA ILE A 433 22.65 2.13 -7.44
C ILE A 433 22.63 1.82 -8.93
N ASP A 434 23.31 2.64 -9.73
CA ASP A 434 23.61 2.35 -11.13
C ASP A 434 24.77 1.33 -11.17
N ASP A 435 24.55 0.17 -11.79
CA ASP A 435 25.65 -0.69 -12.22
C ASP A 435 26.04 -0.19 -13.62
N GLU A 436 27.06 0.67 -13.64
CA GLU A 436 27.78 1.27 -14.79
C GLU A 436 27.01 2.14 -15.80
#